data_AF-A0A4R3G2E7-F1
#
_entry.id   AF-A0A4R3G2E7-F1
#
_cell.length_a   1.000
_cell.length_b   1.000
_cell.length_c   1.000
_cell.angle_alpha   90.00
_cell.angle_beta   90.00
_cell.angle_gamma   90.00
#
_symmetry.space_group_name_H-M   'P 1'
#
loop_
_entity.id
_entity.type
_entity.pdbx_description
1 polymer ?
#
loop_
_entity_poly.entity_id
_entity_poly.type
_entity_poly.pdbx_seq_one_letter_code
_entity_poly.pdbx_strand_id
1 'polypeptide(L)'
;MRSTSSHWTIRKTIGLAGVAALLFCGPQASVAAQQPSVPAWLSAHVGFGPGQIAWPVLSRARALYMQRVSEGKVKNPCYFAMDATKPNDPSGEKTGGRFYVICEASQSFRAISAGHGSGRDLKGAADFSNGRECARNFGNAMDSNLTTGGSYMTSEVKTTFKGYYRASGMKDAAYVRSFLQFDGEGETANARQRAIGGHAAAKVSGICMMKNPQSPYANHDGYVPFGTLVTYAGGRSDGCTSWTPADATQVMSMTKDNPTTLYIYPESADIAAVAKAVGTHASLSQAGLYWNDDCLKEISTPKFWPKTTLEPIIVKYKQDHPPPPSKPIPICATQ
;
A
#
# COMPACT_ATOMS: atom_id res chain seq x y z
N MET A 1 -69.82 16.43 54.46
CA MET A 1 -69.57 15.76 55.75
C MET A 1 -69.00 14.37 55.47
N ARG A 2 -68.08 13.93 56.33
CA ARG A 2 -67.13 12.81 56.20
C ARG A 2 -67.79 11.43 55.98
N SER A 3 -67.09 10.54 55.27
CA SER A 3 -66.94 9.10 55.60
C SER A 3 -66.02 8.44 54.55
N THR A 4 -64.71 8.31 54.82
CA THR A 4 -64.00 7.08 55.28
C THR A 4 -64.16 5.84 54.39
N SER A 5 -63.09 5.61 53.61
CA SER A 5 -62.38 4.34 53.31
C SER A 5 -63.03 3.00 53.66
N SER A 6 -63.06 2.10 52.68
CA SER A 6 -62.86 0.67 52.89
C SER A 6 -62.11 0.06 51.71
N HIS A 7 -60.91 -0.46 51.99
CA HIS A 7 -60.15 -1.31 51.09
C HIS A 7 -60.67 -2.73 51.23
N TRP A 8 -61.05 -3.36 50.11
CA TRP A 8 -61.19 -4.81 50.05
C TRP A 8 -60.44 -5.37 48.84
N THR A 9 -59.64 -6.37 49.17
CA THR A 9 -58.60 -7.02 48.38
C THR A 9 -59.25 -7.99 47.40
N ILE A 10 -59.04 -7.82 46.09
CA ILE A 10 -59.44 -8.82 45.09
C ILE A 10 -58.20 -9.61 44.69
N ARG A 11 -58.21 -10.91 44.99
CA ARG A 11 -57.27 -11.89 44.44
C ARG A 11 -58.02 -12.94 43.62
N LYS A 12 -57.49 -13.12 42.40
CA LYS A 12 -57.47 -14.31 41.53
C LYS A 12 -58.75 -14.70 40.78
N THR A 13 -58.65 -14.62 39.44
CA THR A 13 -58.76 -15.74 38.46
C THR A 13 -58.40 -15.16 37.08
N ILE A 14 -57.19 -15.37 36.56
CA ILE A 14 -56.82 -16.42 35.59
C ILE A 14 -57.85 -16.57 34.44
N GLY A 15 -57.46 -16.05 33.28
CA GLY A 15 -58.05 -16.30 31.98
C GLY A 15 -57.02 -15.96 30.90
N LEU A 16 -56.11 -16.89 30.64
CA LEU A 16 -55.09 -16.83 29.60
C LEU A 16 -55.73 -16.87 28.20
N ALA A 17 -55.35 -15.93 27.33
CA ALA A 17 -55.29 -16.13 25.89
C ALA A 17 -53.93 -15.61 25.41
N GLY A 18 -52.90 -16.43 25.58
CA GLY A 18 -51.56 -16.17 25.07
C GLY A 18 -51.46 -16.64 23.62
N VAL A 19 -51.25 -15.70 22.70
CA VAL A 19 -50.69 -16.00 21.37
C VAL A 19 -49.17 -16.00 21.54
N ALA A 20 -48.58 -17.17 21.76
CA ALA A 20 -47.14 -17.35 21.75
C ALA A 20 -46.66 -17.36 20.29
N ALA A 21 -45.93 -16.32 19.90
CA ALA A 21 -45.16 -16.30 18.67
C ALA A 21 -44.05 -17.36 18.75
N LEU A 22 -44.09 -18.35 17.85
CA LEU A 22 -43.02 -19.33 17.69
C LEU A 22 -41.80 -18.63 17.08
N LEU A 23 -40.84 -18.29 17.95
CA LEU A 23 -39.48 -17.91 17.60
C LEU A 23 -38.76 -19.14 17.01
N PHE A 24 -38.65 -19.21 15.69
CA PHE A 24 -37.71 -20.11 15.01
C PHE A 24 -36.27 -19.62 15.24
N CYS A 25 -35.69 -19.98 16.38
CA CYS A 25 -34.23 -19.97 16.55
C CYS A 25 -33.66 -21.24 15.91
N GLY A 26 -33.49 -21.22 14.59
CA GLY A 26 -32.60 -22.16 13.91
C GLY A 26 -31.14 -21.77 14.21
N PRO A 27 -30.23 -22.73 14.47
CA PRO A 27 -28.82 -22.42 14.60
C PRO A 27 -28.32 -21.86 13.26
N GLN A 28 -27.96 -20.58 13.23
CA GLN A 28 -27.18 -20.02 12.13
C GLN A 28 -25.80 -20.67 12.18
N ALA A 29 -25.64 -21.79 11.48
CA ALA A 29 -24.33 -22.34 11.17
C ALA A 29 -23.55 -21.25 10.44
N SER A 30 -22.60 -20.64 11.14
CA SER A 30 -21.60 -19.80 10.50
C SER A 30 -20.86 -20.68 9.50
N VAL A 31 -21.11 -20.47 8.21
CA VAL A 31 -20.27 -21.03 7.15
C VAL A 31 -18.94 -20.29 7.28
N ALA A 32 -18.05 -20.80 8.13
CA ALA A 32 -16.64 -20.51 8.01
C ALA A 32 -16.25 -21.09 6.65
N ALA A 33 -16.21 -20.24 5.62
CA ALA A 33 -15.63 -20.62 4.35
C ALA A 33 -14.21 -21.10 4.66
N GLN A 34 -14.01 -22.43 4.65
CA GLN A 34 -12.70 -23.04 4.80
C GLN A 34 -11.85 -22.45 3.68
N GLN A 35 -10.95 -21.54 4.05
CA GLN A 35 -9.96 -21.07 3.10
C GLN A 35 -9.25 -22.32 2.57
N PRO A 36 -9.22 -22.55 1.24
CA PRO A 36 -8.56 -23.72 0.70
C PRO A 36 -7.14 -23.75 1.23
N SER A 37 -6.71 -24.89 1.77
CA SER A 37 -5.34 -25.06 2.27
C SER A 37 -4.33 -24.56 1.24
N VAL A 38 -3.26 -23.91 1.69
CA VAL A 38 -2.18 -23.45 0.82
C VAL A 38 -1.59 -24.66 0.08
N PRO A 39 -1.44 -24.63 -1.25
CA PRO A 39 -0.79 -25.70 -1.98
C PRO A 39 0.62 -25.98 -1.46
N ALA A 40 1.05 -27.24 -1.42
CA ALA A 40 2.34 -27.64 -0.84
C ALA A 40 3.54 -26.88 -1.44
N TRP A 41 3.54 -26.64 -2.76
CA TRP A 41 4.60 -25.89 -3.44
C TRP A 41 4.69 -24.44 -2.92
N LEU A 42 3.55 -23.80 -2.63
CA LEU A 42 3.50 -22.44 -2.12
C LEU A 42 3.85 -22.39 -0.64
N SER A 43 3.54 -23.44 0.12
CA SER A 43 3.90 -23.56 1.53
C SER A 43 5.41 -23.49 1.76
N ALA A 44 6.24 -23.92 0.80
CA ALA A 44 7.70 -23.80 0.87
C ALA A 44 8.19 -22.35 0.89
N HIS A 45 7.37 -21.40 0.41
CA HIS A 45 7.69 -19.97 0.39
C HIS A 45 7.12 -19.20 1.59
N VAL A 46 6.37 -19.87 2.48
CA VAL A 46 5.76 -19.23 3.64
C VAL A 46 6.74 -19.21 4.81
N GLY A 47 6.99 -18.03 5.35
CA GLY A 47 7.90 -17.85 6.47
C GLY A 47 8.37 -16.40 6.61
N PHE A 48 9.34 -16.20 7.50
CA PHE A 48 9.88 -14.87 7.82
C PHE A 48 11.24 -14.59 7.18
N GLY A 49 11.89 -15.62 6.62
CA GLY A 49 13.23 -15.51 6.04
C GLY A 49 13.29 -14.69 4.74
N PRO A 50 14.51 -14.50 4.20
CA PRO A 50 14.72 -13.86 2.92
C PRO A 50 13.93 -14.55 1.81
N GLY A 51 13.21 -13.77 1.00
CA GLY A 51 12.41 -14.30 -0.11
C GLY A 51 11.15 -15.06 0.31
N GLN A 52 10.86 -15.18 1.61
CA GLN A 52 9.63 -15.81 2.09
C GLN A 52 8.54 -14.76 2.37
N ILE A 53 7.28 -15.17 2.20
CA ILE A 53 6.11 -14.37 2.51
C ILE A 53 5.53 -14.80 3.87
N ALA A 54 5.22 -13.84 4.74
CA ALA A 54 4.58 -14.14 6.00
C ALA A 54 3.12 -14.59 5.80
N TRP A 55 2.66 -15.52 6.64
CA TRP A 55 1.33 -16.11 6.52
C TRP A 55 0.17 -15.08 6.49
N PRO A 56 0.14 -14.05 7.36
CA PRO A 56 -0.92 -13.03 7.31
C PRO A 56 -0.95 -12.26 5.98
N VAL A 57 0.21 -12.06 5.36
CA VAL A 57 0.33 -11.35 4.07
C VAL A 57 -0.17 -12.24 2.93
N LEU A 58 0.27 -13.50 2.88
CA LEU A 58 -0.15 -14.45 1.85
C LEU A 58 -1.66 -14.73 1.91
N SER A 59 -2.16 -15.02 3.11
CA SER A 59 -3.56 -15.42 3.30
C SER A 59 -4.53 -14.33 2.82
N ARG A 60 -4.27 -13.07 3.17
CA ARG A 60 -5.10 -11.93 2.75
C ARG A 60 -4.96 -11.60 1.26
N ALA A 61 -3.75 -11.67 0.70
CA ALA A 61 -3.55 -11.48 -0.73
C ALA A 61 -4.28 -12.55 -1.56
N ARG A 62 -4.19 -13.81 -1.14
CA ARG A 62 -4.88 -14.92 -1.80
C ARG A 62 -6.40 -14.83 -1.62
N ALA A 63 -6.87 -14.46 -0.44
CA ALA A 63 -8.30 -14.23 -0.19
C ALA A 63 -8.87 -13.17 -1.14
N LEU A 64 -8.20 -12.02 -1.24
CA LEU A 64 -8.56 -10.93 -2.15
C LEU A 64 -8.59 -11.42 -3.61
N TYR A 65 -7.54 -12.13 -4.05
CA TYR A 65 -7.49 -12.67 -5.41
C TYR A 65 -8.64 -13.62 -5.72
N MET A 66 -8.86 -14.63 -4.88
CA MET A 66 -9.91 -15.63 -5.06
C MET A 66 -11.30 -14.98 -5.06
N GLN A 67 -11.51 -13.99 -4.20
CA GLN A 67 -12.72 -13.19 -4.20
C GLN A 67 -12.91 -12.49 -5.56
N ARG A 68 -11.90 -11.79 -6.07
CA ARG A 68 -12.03 -11.08 -7.37
C ARG A 68 -12.16 -11.99 -8.58
N VAL A 69 -11.57 -13.18 -8.53
CA VAL A 69 -11.79 -14.22 -9.53
C VAL A 69 -13.25 -14.68 -9.50
N SER A 70 -13.80 -14.96 -8.31
CA SER A 70 -15.21 -15.37 -8.17
C SER A 70 -16.21 -14.29 -8.60
N GLU A 71 -15.84 -13.01 -8.44
CA GLU A 71 -16.61 -11.86 -8.91
C GLU A 71 -16.45 -11.62 -10.43
N GLY A 72 -15.60 -12.39 -11.12
CA GLY A 72 -15.30 -12.20 -12.54
C GLY A 72 -14.49 -10.94 -12.88
N LYS A 73 -13.95 -10.25 -11.86
CA LYS A 73 -13.21 -8.99 -12.01
C LYS A 73 -11.74 -9.21 -12.40
N VAL A 74 -11.18 -10.39 -12.12
CA VAL A 74 -9.80 -10.73 -12.43
C VAL A 74 -9.74 -12.04 -13.21
N LYS A 75 -8.99 -12.03 -14.31
CA LYS A 75 -8.66 -13.22 -15.13
C LYS A 75 -7.16 -13.49 -15.18
N ASN A 76 -6.34 -12.57 -14.65
CA ASN A 76 -4.90 -12.74 -14.58
C ASN A 76 -4.56 -13.98 -13.74
N PRO A 77 -3.68 -14.89 -14.21
CA PRO A 77 -3.32 -16.10 -13.46
C PRO A 77 -2.43 -15.84 -12.24
N CYS A 78 -1.96 -14.60 -12.08
CA CYS A 78 -1.08 -14.17 -11.02
C CYS A 78 -1.75 -13.11 -10.15
N TYR A 79 -1.41 -13.04 -8.88
CA TYR A 79 -1.76 -11.96 -7.96
C TYR A 79 -0.54 -11.48 -7.19
N PHE A 80 -0.65 -10.29 -6.62
CA PHE A 80 0.45 -9.63 -5.94
C PHE A 80 0.20 -9.44 -4.45
N ALA A 81 1.29 -9.41 -3.70
CA ALA A 81 1.29 -9.05 -2.29
C ALA A 81 2.49 -8.15 -1.99
N MET A 82 2.39 -7.31 -0.98
CA MET A 82 3.50 -6.53 -0.45
C MET A 82 3.48 -6.55 1.07
N ASP A 83 4.64 -6.80 1.67
CA ASP A 83 4.85 -6.68 3.10
C ASP A 83 5.64 -5.40 3.39
N ALA A 84 4.93 -4.32 3.72
CA ALA A 84 5.56 -3.03 4.02
C ALA A 84 6.19 -2.98 5.42
N THR A 85 6.05 -4.03 6.24
CA THR A 85 6.72 -4.14 7.54
C THR A 85 8.15 -4.65 7.42
N LYS A 86 8.47 -5.38 6.35
CA LYS A 86 9.82 -5.88 6.08
C LYS A 86 10.80 -4.78 5.70
N PRO A 87 12.10 -4.95 6.05
CA PRO A 87 13.14 -4.02 5.68
C PRO A 87 13.20 -3.88 4.17
N ASN A 88 13.33 -2.63 3.75
CA ASN A 88 13.66 -2.30 2.39
C ASN A 88 15.16 -2.51 2.15
N ASP A 89 15.51 -3.29 1.14
CA ASP A 89 16.90 -3.48 0.72
C ASP A 89 17.16 -2.86 -0.65
N PRO A 90 17.84 -1.71 -0.70
CA PRO A 90 18.26 -1.09 -1.94
C PRO A 90 19.29 -1.90 -2.75
N SER A 91 20.02 -2.83 -2.11
CA SER A 91 21.02 -3.68 -2.79
C SER A 91 20.43 -4.99 -3.32
N GLY A 92 19.26 -5.40 -2.81
CA GLY A 92 18.51 -6.58 -3.26
C GLY A 92 19.08 -7.93 -2.81
N GLU A 93 20.28 -7.97 -2.24
CA GLU A 93 21.02 -9.20 -1.94
C GLU A 93 20.74 -9.76 -0.53
N LYS A 94 20.25 -8.95 0.42
CA LYS A 94 20.13 -9.33 1.85
C LYS A 94 18.72 -9.66 2.33
N THR A 95 17.69 -8.96 1.85
CA THR A 95 16.32 -9.17 2.40
C THR A 95 15.46 -10.14 1.58
N GLY A 96 15.90 -10.50 0.38
CA GLY A 96 15.17 -11.38 -0.54
C GLY A 96 13.84 -10.79 -1.04
N GLY A 97 13.62 -9.48 -0.89
CA GLY A 97 12.44 -8.79 -1.39
C GLY A 97 11.24 -8.78 -0.43
N ARG A 98 10.26 -7.92 -0.72
CA ARG A 98 9.03 -7.76 0.07
C ARG A 98 7.78 -7.51 -0.75
N PHE A 99 7.91 -7.54 -2.07
CA PHE A 99 6.79 -7.60 -2.99
C PHE A 99 6.83 -8.95 -3.66
N TYR A 100 5.68 -9.60 -3.73
CA TYR A 100 5.56 -10.99 -4.13
C TYR A 100 4.66 -11.08 -5.35
N VAL A 101 5.13 -11.80 -6.36
CA VAL A 101 4.37 -12.18 -7.54
C VAL A 101 4.08 -13.67 -7.44
N ILE A 102 2.80 -14.03 -7.35
CA ILE A 102 2.37 -15.40 -7.09
C ILE A 102 1.42 -15.82 -8.19
N CYS A 103 1.73 -16.91 -8.89
CA CYS A 103 0.86 -17.48 -9.93
C CYS A 103 0.61 -18.95 -9.62
N GLU A 104 -0.58 -19.27 -9.10
CA GLU A 104 -0.84 -20.63 -8.59
C GLU A 104 -0.92 -21.68 -9.70
N ALA A 105 -1.48 -21.32 -10.86
CA ALA A 105 -1.64 -22.25 -11.99
C ALA A 105 -0.28 -22.71 -12.55
N SER A 106 0.72 -21.84 -12.58
CA SER A 106 2.08 -22.14 -13.04
C SER A 106 3.05 -22.49 -11.91
N GLN A 107 2.56 -22.57 -10.67
CA GLN A 107 3.37 -22.85 -9.47
C GLN A 107 4.61 -21.95 -9.37
N SER A 108 4.46 -20.67 -9.70
CA SER A 108 5.57 -19.71 -9.70
C SER A 108 5.42 -18.71 -8.57
N PHE A 109 6.52 -18.50 -7.85
CA PHE A 109 6.63 -17.51 -6.78
C PHE A 109 7.90 -16.68 -7.01
N ARG A 110 7.77 -15.36 -6.98
CA ARG A 110 8.92 -14.44 -7.04
C ARG A 110 8.78 -13.40 -5.95
N ALA A 111 9.84 -13.23 -5.15
CA ALA A 111 9.99 -12.10 -4.27
C ALA A 111 10.94 -11.08 -4.92
N ILE A 112 10.52 -9.81 -4.96
CA ILE A 112 11.25 -8.71 -5.57
C ILE A 112 11.37 -7.53 -4.60
N SER A 113 12.35 -6.68 -4.83
CA SER A 113 12.52 -5.44 -4.06
C SER A 113 11.35 -4.49 -4.31
N ALA A 114 10.94 -3.77 -3.27
CA ALA A 114 9.89 -2.77 -3.38
C ALA A 114 10.14 -1.61 -2.42
N GLY A 115 9.88 -0.38 -2.82
CA GLY A 115 9.89 0.79 -1.93
C GLY A 115 8.61 0.99 -1.12
N HIS A 116 8.69 1.85 -0.10
CA HIS A 116 7.56 2.27 0.74
C HIS A 116 7.47 3.80 0.79
N GLY A 117 6.36 4.30 1.33
CA GLY A 117 6.09 5.72 1.49
C GLY A 117 7.09 6.39 2.43
N SER A 118 7.63 7.53 1.99
CA SER A 118 8.61 8.31 2.74
C SER A 118 8.05 8.96 3.99
N GLY A 119 6.74 9.24 4.02
CA GLY A 119 6.18 10.20 4.96
C GLY A 119 6.76 11.60 4.75
N ARG A 120 6.48 12.51 5.69
CA ARG A 120 7.00 13.89 5.67
C ARG A 120 7.28 14.37 7.10
N ASP A 121 8.21 15.30 7.20
CA ASP A 121 8.45 16.09 8.40
C ASP A 121 7.95 17.52 8.13
N LEU A 122 6.85 17.88 8.79
CA LEU A 122 6.27 19.22 8.76
C LEU A 122 6.78 19.98 9.98
N LYS A 123 7.85 20.75 9.80
CA LYS A 123 8.57 21.43 10.89
C LYS A 123 7.61 22.23 11.78
N GLY A 124 7.59 21.89 13.06
CA GLY A 124 6.75 22.55 14.07
C GLY A 124 5.27 22.11 14.09
N ALA A 125 4.84 21.20 13.21
CA ALA A 125 3.46 20.72 13.15
C ALA A 125 3.34 19.21 13.43
N ALA A 126 4.02 18.37 12.65
CA ALA A 126 4.02 16.92 12.82
C ALA A 126 5.17 16.28 12.05
N ASP A 127 5.82 15.29 12.67
CA ASP A 127 6.76 14.40 11.99
C ASP A 127 6.16 13.01 11.85
N PHE A 128 5.94 12.61 10.60
CA PHE A 128 5.49 11.29 10.19
C PHE A 128 6.40 10.74 9.10
N SER A 129 7.67 11.17 9.08
CA SER A 129 8.67 10.63 8.17
C SER A 129 9.00 9.18 8.51
N ASN A 130 9.43 8.43 7.49
CA ASN A 130 9.93 7.07 7.61
C ASN A 130 11.41 7.02 7.29
N GLY A 131 12.10 6.05 7.89
CA GLY A 131 13.47 5.67 7.52
C GLY A 131 13.56 5.16 6.08
N ARG A 132 14.77 4.83 5.64
CA ARG A 132 14.99 4.23 4.32
C ARG A 132 14.74 2.72 4.31
N GLU A 133 14.96 2.08 5.45
CA GLU A 133 14.92 0.62 5.62
C GLU A 133 13.56 0.20 6.19
N CYS A 134 13.21 0.71 7.37
CA CYS A 134 11.97 0.38 8.05
C CYS A 134 10.95 1.52 8.06
N ALA A 135 9.68 1.16 7.87
CA ALA A 135 8.55 2.09 7.91
C ALA A 135 7.88 2.06 9.29
N ARG A 136 7.83 3.21 9.94
CA ARG A 136 7.12 3.40 11.22
C ARG A 136 5.69 3.89 11.01
N ASN A 137 5.54 4.84 10.10
CA ASN A 137 4.35 5.60 9.84
C ASN A 137 3.65 5.08 8.59
N PHE A 138 2.34 4.91 8.70
CA PHE A 138 1.43 4.53 7.63
C PHE A 138 0.24 5.48 7.67
N GLY A 139 -0.50 5.60 6.58
CA GLY A 139 -1.65 6.50 6.56
C GLY A 139 -2.22 6.71 5.19
N ASN A 140 -3.44 7.24 5.15
CA ASN A 140 -4.20 7.45 3.92
C ASN A 140 -4.49 8.93 3.63
N ALA A 141 -3.87 9.86 4.34
CA ALA A 141 -4.01 11.29 4.06
C ALA A 141 -3.43 11.68 2.70
N MET A 142 -4.12 12.56 1.97
CA MET A 142 -3.58 13.28 0.81
C MET A 142 -2.26 13.98 1.17
N ASP A 143 -1.32 14.01 0.22
CA ASP A 143 -0.02 14.68 0.37
C ASP A 143 0.85 14.21 1.55
N SER A 144 0.55 13.06 2.14
CA SER A 144 1.31 12.51 3.27
C SER A 144 2.54 11.71 2.84
N ASN A 145 2.59 11.23 1.59
CA ASN A 145 3.62 10.30 1.11
C ASN A 145 3.73 9.00 1.93
N LEU A 146 2.71 8.66 2.73
CA LEU A 146 2.69 7.43 3.53
C LEU A 146 2.15 6.24 2.72
N THR A 147 2.67 5.05 2.98
CA THR A 147 2.03 3.82 2.50
C THR A 147 0.71 3.61 3.25
N THR A 148 -0.31 3.15 2.53
CA THR A 148 -1.55 2.64 3.11
C THR A 148 -1.61 1.15 2.80
N GLY A 149 -1.80 0.31 3.82
CA GLY A 149 -2.09 -1.09 3.57
C GLY A 149 -3.57 -1.32 3.27
N GLY A 150 -3.86 -2.49 2.70
CA GLY A 150 -5.19 -2.92 2.31
C GLY A 150 -5.24 -3.46 0.88
N SER A 151 -6.46 -3.54 0.37
CA SER A 151 -6.79 -4.16 -0.91
C SER A 151 -6.71 -3.18 -2.08
N TYR A 152 -6.00 -3.59 -3.12
CA TYR A 152 -5.88 -2.87 -4.38
C TYR A 152 -6.18 -3.78 -5.58
N MET A 153 -6.57 -3.17 -6.70
CA MET A 153 -6.57 -3.75 -8.03
C MET A 153 -5.63 -2.93 -8.92
N THR A 154 -4.80 -3.59 -9.72
CA THR A 154 -3.98 -2.92 -10.72
C THR A 154 -4.88 -2.42 -11.85
N SER A 155 -4.56 -1.27 -12.43
CA SER A 155 -5.39 -0.63 -13.44
C SER A 155 -4.53 -0.24 -14.66
N GLU A 156 -4.72 0.95 -15.23
CA GLU A 156 -3.99 1.36 -16.42
C GLU A 156 -2.49 1.59 -16.18
N VAL A 157 -1.68 1.33 -17.22
CA VAL A 157 -0.27 1.72 -17.27
C VAL A 157 -0.14 3.03 -18.04
N LYS A 158 0.34 4.07 -17.36
CA LYS A 158 0.63 5.38 -17.96
C LYS A 158 2.12 5.52 -18.20
N THR A 159 2.48 5.82 -19.45
CA THR A 159 3.87 5.97 -19.85
C THR A 159 4.17 7.43 -20.13
N THR A 160 5.20 7.99 -19.50
CA THR A 160 5.55 9.41 -19.63
C THR A 160 7.03 9.58 -19.83
N PHE A 161 7.40 10.43 -20.79
CA PHE A 161 8.77 10.89 -20.98
C PHE A 161 9.25 11.70 -19.76
N LYS A 162 10.45 11.40 -19.26
CA LYS A 162 11.03 12.01 -18.06
C LYS A 162 12.29 12.83 -18.33
N GLY A 163 12.80 12.79 -19.55
CA GLY A 163 14.02 13.47 -19.97
C GLY A 163 14.97 12.55 -20.72
N TYR A 164 15.97 13.15 -21.34
CA TYR A 164 17.11 12.45 -21.91
C TYR A 164 18.22 12.29 -20.87
N TYR A 165 19.07 11.30 -21.09
CA TYR A 165 20.30 11.11 -20.35
C TYR A 165 21.38 10.56 -21.28
N ARG A 166 22.65 10.75 -20.92
CA ARG A 166 23.77 10.18 -21.67
C ARG A 166 23.88 8.69 -21.37
N ALA A 167 23.64 7.85 -22.36
CA ALA A 167 23.87 6.40 -22.27
C ALA A 167 25.32 6.04 -22.62
N SER A 168 25.70 4.78 -22.39
CA SER A 168 27.00 4.24 -22.79
C SER A 168 27.25 4.46 -24.29
N GLY A 169 28.45 4.91 -24.66
CA GLY A 169 28.80 5.20 -26.06
C GLY A 169 28.43 6.62 -26.53
N MET A 170 28.28 7.57 -25.59
CA MET A 170 28.04 9.00 -25.84
C MET A 170 26.72 9.35 -26.57
N LYS A 171 25.79 8.40 -26.74
CA LYS A 171 24.47 8.67 -27.31
C LYS A 171 23.49 9.08 -26.22
N ASP A 172 22.66 10.07 -26.52
CA ASP A 172 21.56 10.44 -25.65
C ASP A 172 20.41 9.45 -25.81
N ALA A 173 19.85 8.98 -24.69
CA ALA A 173 18.72 8.08 -24.65
C ALA A 173 17.54 8.72 -23.94
N ALA A 174 16.33 8.51 -24.46
CA ALA A 174 15.11 8.97 -23.81
C ALA A 174 14.79 8.04 -22.63
N TYR A 175 14.66 8.60 -21.43
CA TYR A 175 14.07 7.87 -20.32
C TYR A 175 12.55 8.07 -20.31
N VAL A 176 11.85 7.01 -20.69
CA VAL A 176 10.39 6.94 -20.66
C VAL A 176 9.99 6.00 -19.53
N ARG A 177 9.22 6.50 -18.57
CA ARG A 177 8.84 5.74 -17.37
C ARG A 177 7.36 5.38 -17.40
N SER A 178 7.08 4.09 -17.27
CA SER A 178 5.74 3.56 -17.03
C SER A 178 5.36 3.60 -15.56
N PHE A 179 4.09 3.88 -15.31
CA PHE A 179 3.46 3.95 -13.99
C PHE A 179 2.19 3.10 -14.01
N LEU A 180 2.13 2.08 -13.17
CA LEU A 180 0.98 1.20 -13.01
C LEU A 180 0.07 1.81 -11.95
N GLN A 181 -1.11 2.28 -12.35
CA GLN A 181 -2.09 2.83 -11.42
C GLN A 181 -2.70 1.73 -10.55
N PHE A 182 -2.91 2.00 -9.26
CA PHE A 182 -3.70 1.15 -8.38
C PHE A 182 -5.04 1.81 -8.07
N ASP A 183 -6.11 1.01 -8.07
CA ASP A 183 -7.42 1.36 -7.55
C ASP A 183 -7.60 0.65 -6.20
N GLY A 184 -7.96 1.39 -5.16
CA GLY A 184 -8.05 0.87 -3.79
C GLY A 184 -9.48 0.77 -3.28
N GLU A 185 -9.66 0.03 -2.19
CA GLU A 185 -10.91 -0.09 -1.44
C GLU A 185 -10.70 0.11 0.07
N GLY A 186 -11.76 0.46 0.80
CA GLY A 186 -11.68 0.74 2.24
C GLY A 186 -10.75 1.92 2.54
N GLU A 187 -9.76 1.70 3.42
CA GLU A 187 -8.78 2.75 3.78
C GLU A 187 -7.91 3.20 2.60
N THR A 188 -7.79 2.36 1.58
CA THR A 188 -7.01 2.62 0.37
C THR A 188 -7.84 3.27 -0.75
N ALA A 189 -9.13 3.54 -0.52
CA ALA A 189 -10.07 4.01 -1.55
C ALA A 189 -9.66 5.31 -2.26
N ASN A 190 -8.80 6.12 -1.64
CA ASN A 190 -8.27 7.34 -2.27
C ASN A 190 -6.95 7.14 -3.05
N ALA A 191 -6.59 5.90 -3.38
CA ALA A 191 -5.37 5.55 -4.11
C ALA A 191 -5.20 6.38 -5.39
N ARG A 192 -6.26 6.52 -6.18
CA ARG A 192 -6.21 7.26 -7.45
C ARG A 192 -5.99 8.75 -7.24
N GLN A 193 -6.70 9.38 -6.29
CA GLN A 193 -6.49 10.80 -5.95
C GLN A 193 -5.06 11.04 -5.44
N ARG A 194 -4.52 10.09 -4.68
CA ARG A 194 -3.15 10.13 -4.15
C ARG A 194 -2.09 9.72 -5.16
N ALA A 195 -2.47 9.39 -6.40
CA ALA A 195 -1.58 8.86 -7.43
C ALA A 195 -0.75 7.67 -6.93
N ILE A 196 -1.37 6.77 -6.15
CA ILE A 196 -0.73 5.54 -5.65
C ILE A 196 -0.67 4.51 -6.77
N GLY A 197 0.50 3.92 -6.94
CA GLY A 197 0.76 2.97 -7.99
C GLY A 197 2.16 2.37 -7.88
N GLY A 198 2.62 1.78 -8.97
CA GLY A 198 3.92 1.13 -9.09
C GLY A 198 4.76 1.71 -10.23
N HIS A 199 6.07 1.85 -10.05
CA HIS A 199 6.96 2.25 -11.15
C HIS A 199 8.41 1.78 -10.97
N ALA A 200 9.20 1.87 -12.04
CA ALA A 200 10.66 1.69 -11.95
C ALA A 200 11.29 2.74 -11.03
N ALA A 201 12.14 2.30 -10.11
CA ALA A 201 12.88 3.14 -9.17
C ALA A 201 14.05 3.83 -9.87
N ALA A 202 13.74 4.67 -10.85
CA ALA A 202 14.69 5.43 -11.62
C ALA A 202 14.12 6.79 -12.03
N LYS A 203 14.99 7.80 -12.06
CA LYS A 203 14.68 9.19 -12.43
C LYS A 203 15.85 9.83 -13.17
N VAL A 204 15.55 10.83 -14.00
CA VAL A 204 16.58 11.77 -14.47
C VAL A 204 16.79 12.82 -13.38
N SER A 205 18.03 13.00 -12.95
CA SER A 205 18.44 13.93 -11.90
C SER A 205 19.38 15.00 -12.46
N GLY A 206 19.51 16.13 -11.76
CA GLY A 206 20.33 17.26 -12.21
C GLY A 206 19.84 17.83 -13.54
N ILE A 207 18.52 18.01 -13.68
CA ILE A 207 17.91 18.36 -14.96
C ILE A 207 18.30 19.78 -15.38
N CYS A 208 18.73 19.92 -16.63
CA CYS A 208 18.80 21.15 -17.39
C CYS A 208 17.98 21.03 -18.69
N MET A 209 17.66 22.15 -19.33
CA MET A 209 16.95 22.19 -20.61
C MET A 209 17.96 22.16 -21.76
N MET A 210 18.01 21.07 -22.51
CA MET A 210 18.86 20.88 -23.68
C MET A 210 18.10 21.26 -24.95
N LYS A 211 18.73 22.02 -25.86
CA LYS A 211 18.13 22.34 -27.16
C LYS A 211 18.15 21.09 -28.04
N ASN A 212 16.98 20.57 -28.41
CA ASN A 212 16.82 19.46 -29.33
C ASN A 212 15.47 19.58 -30.06
N PRO A 213 15.36 20.47 -31.05
CA PRO A 213 14.08 20.78 -31.71
C PRO A 213 13.52 19.60 -32.52
N GLN A 214 14.35 18.60 -32.85
CA GLN A 214 13.91 17.41 -33.60
C GLN A 214 13.38 16.29 -32.71
N SER A 215 13.50 16.44 -31.38
CA SER A 215 12.92 15.47 -30.45
C SER A 215 11.39 15.56 -30.47
N PRO A 216 10.66 14.44 -30.55
CA PRO A 216 9.20 14.44 -30.43
C PRO A 216 8.71 14.87 -29.04
N TYR A 217 9.63 14.94 -28.06
CA TYR A 217 9.36 15.40 -26.69
C TYR A 217 9.76 16.86 -26.44
N ALA A 218 10.21 17.59 -27.46
CA ALA A 218 10.59 18.99 -27.31
C ALA A 218 9.36 19.84 -26.95
N ASN A 219 9.56 20.83 -26.07
CA ASN A 219 8.56 21.86 -25.84
C ASN A 219 8.44 22.80 -27.07
N HIS A 220 7.54 23.78 -27.00
CA HIS A 220 7.32 24.74 -28.10
C HIS A 220 8.59 25.49 -28.53
N ASP A 221 9.55 25.68 -27.61
CA ASP A 221 10.82 26.33 -27.87
C ASP A 221 11.91 25.35 -28.34
N GLY A 222 11.60 24.07 -28.57
CA GLY A 222 12.56 23.08 -29.02
C GLY A 222 13.52 22.57 -27.95
N TYR A 223 13.18 22.68 -26.66
CA TYR A 223 13.99 22.19 -25.53
C TYR A 223 13.42 20.93 -24.89
N VAL A 224 14.30 20.08 -24.38
CA VAL A 224 13.99 18.84 -23.66
C VAL A 224 14.70 18.81 -22.31
N PRO A 225 14.10 18.23 -21.25
CA PRO A 225 14.82 17.91 -20.03
C PRO A 225 15.97 16.94 -20.32
N PHE A 226 17.16 17.23 -19.81
CA PHE A 226 18.35 16.40 -19.93
C PHE A 226 19.07 16.33 -18.58
N GLY A 227 19.63 15.19 -18.24
CA GLY A 227 20.39 15.03 -17.00
C GLY A 227 21.01 13.65 -16.85
N THR A 228 21.20 13.22 -15.60
CA THR A 228 21.80 11.92 -15.27
C THR A 228 20.72 10.93 -14.86
N LEU A 229 20.73 9.72 -15.45
CA LEU A 229 19.85 8.65 -15.00
C LEU A 229 20.36 8.10 -13.66
N VAL A 230 19.51 8.18 -12.63
CA VAL A 230 19.80 7.66 -11.30
C VAL A 230 18.79 6.58 -10.95
N THR A 231 19.28 5.39 -10.65
CA THR A 231 18.50 4.27 -10.08
C THR A 231 18.55 4.33 -8.56
N TYR A 232 17.40 4.17 -7.91
CA TYR A 232 17.26 4.16 -6.46
C TYR A 232 16.45 2.93 -6.04
N ALA A 233 17.03 1.74 -6.20
CA ALA A 233 16.36 0.49 -5.86
C ALA A 233 15.74 0.55 -4.45
N GLY A 234 14.47 0.16 -4.35
CA GLY A 234 13.69 0.10 -3.11
C GLY A 234 13.48 1.42 -2.33
N GLY A 235 14.09 2.56 -2.68
CA GLY A 235 14.09 3.75 -1.82
C GLY A 235 12.81 4.60 -1.83
N ARG A 236 12.48 5.17 -0.65
CA ARG A 236 11.40 6.14 -0.30
C ARG A 236 10.70 6.79 -1.50
N SER A 237 9.43 6.45 -1.68
CA SER A 237 8.54 7.05 -2.69
C SER A 237 7.47 7.93 -2.03
N ASP A 238 6.74 8.68 -2.84
CA ASP A 238 5.59 9.49 -2.41
C ASP A 238 4.35 8.59 -2.20
N GLY A 239 4.49 7.53 -1.41
CA GLY A 239 3.46 6.52 -1.14
C GLY A 239 3.34 5.38 -2.17
N CYS A 240 4.01 5.48 -3.32
CA CYS A 240 3.98 4.44 -4.36
C CYS A 240 4.93 3.27 -4.09
N THR A 241 4.64 2.11 -4.68
CA THR A 241 5.58 1.00 -4.79
C THR A 241 6.62 1.31 -5.86
N SER A 242 7.90 1.06 -5.60
CA SER A 242 8.97 1.24 -6.57
C SER A 242 9.82 -0.03 -6.68
N TRP A 243 10.08 -0.50 -7.90
CA TRP A 243 10.82 -1.74 -8.17
C TRP A 243 12.14 -1.47 -8.90
N THR A 244 13.02 -2.48 -9.01
CA THR A 244 14.15 -2.37 -9.96
C THR A 244 13.61 -2.12 -11.38
N PRO A 245 14.38 -1.47 -12.29
CA PRO A 245 13.94 -1.30 -13.67
C PRO A 245 13.54 -2.61 -14.36
N ALA A 246 14.28 -3.70 -14.13
CA ALA A 246 14.00 -5.01 -14.71
C ALA A 246 12.68 -5.60 -14.17
N ASP A 247 12.48 -5.57 -12.85
CA ASP A 247 11.25 -6.06 -12.23
C ASP A 247 10.04 -5.22 -12.63
N ALA A 248 10.21 -3.90 -12.72
CA ALA A 248 9.15 -3.02 -13.19
C ALA A 248 8.71 -3.39 -14.61
N THR A 249 9.63 -3.61 -15.54
CA THR A 249 9.27 -4.07 -16.89
C THR A 249 8.46 -5.36 -16.85
N GLN A 250 8.87 -6.34 -16.04
CA GLN A 250 8.15 -7.60 -15.94
C GLN A 250 6.75 -7.43 -15.33
N VAL A 251 6.62 -6.71 -14.21
CA VAL A 251 5.32 -6.45 -13.57
C VAL A 251 4.37 -5.74 -14.54
N MET A 252 4.86 -4.72 -15.26
CA MET A 252 4.07 -3.99 -16.24
C MET A 252 3.59 -4.90 -17.38
N SER A 253 4.46 -5.78 -17.90
CA SER A 253 4.08 -6.76 -18.92
C SER A 253 3.03 -7.74 -18.43
N MET A 254 3.06 -8.12 -17.15
CA MET A 254 2.08 -9.05 -16.56
C MET A 254 0.70 -8.43 -16.36
N THR A 255 0.62 -7.12 -16.12
CA THR A 255 -0.64 -6.43 -15.81
C THR A 255 -1.21 -5.64 -16.98
N LYS A 256 -0.41 -5.40 -18.02
CA LYS A 256 -0.85 -4.66 -19.20
C LYS A 256 -2.07 -5.35 -19.82
N ASP A 257 -3.17 -4.62 -19.88
CA ASP A 257 -4.47 -5.07 -20.41
C ASP A 257 -5.03 -6.32 -19.69
N ASN A 258 -4.45 -6.72 -18.55
CA ASN A 258 -4.80 -7.90 -17.79
C ASN A 258 -4.66 -7.63 -16.28
N PRO A 259 -5.56 -6.83 -15.69
CA PRO A 259 -5.45 -6.40 -14.30
C PRO A 259 -5.52 -7.56 -13.31
N THR A 260 -4.87 -7.39 -12.15
CA THR A 260 -4.90 -8.33 -11.03
C THR A 260 -5.01 -7.62 -9.68
N THR A 261 -5.11 -8.38 -8.60
CA THR A 261 -5.14 -7.88 -7.23
C THR A 261 -3.74 -7.64 -6.67
N LEU A 262 -3.62 -6.63 -5.83
CA LEU A 262 -2.47 -6.39 -4.95
C LEU A 262 -3.00 -6.21 -3.53
N TYR A 263 -2.46 -6.95 -2.58
CA TYR A 263 -2.69 -6.69 -1.15
C TYR A 263 -1.41 -6.16 -0.50
N ILE A 264 -1.50 -5.01 0.19
CA ILE A 264 -0.36 -4.42 0.91
C ILE A 264 -0.62 -4.57 2.42
N TYR A 265 0.25 -5.28 3.13
CA TYR A 265 0.25 -5.35 4.59
C TYR A 265 1.15 -4.25 5.17
N PRO A 266 0.82 -3.59 6.30
CA PRO A 266 -0.34 -3.80 7.20
C PRO A 266 -1.49 -2.78 7.04
N GLU A 267 -2.71 -3.18 7.43
CA GLU A 267 -3.87 -2.28 7.56
C GLU A 267 -3.85 -1.52 8.90
N SER A 268 -4.69 -0.48 9.07
CA SER A 268 -4.71 0.31 10.31
C SER A 268 -4.98 -0.51 11.57
N ALA A 269 -5.86 -1.52 11.46
CA ALA A 269 -6.20 -2.41 12.58
C ALA A 269 -5.00 -3.26 13.02
N ASP A 270 -4.19 -3.76 12.08
CA ASP A 270 -2.97 -4.50 12.41
C ASP A 270 -1.97 -3.59 13.11
N ILE A 271 -1.80 -2.36 12.60
CA ILE A 271 -0.91 -1.37 13.18
C ILE A 271 -1.32 -1.03 14.61
N ALA A 272 -2.62 -0.80 14.85
CA ALA A 272 -3.16 -0.51 16.17
C ALA A 272 -2.98 -1.68 17.14
N ALA A 273 -3.23 -2.91 16.68
CA ALA A 273 -3.05 -4.11 17.49
C ALA A 273 -1.58 -4.35 17.87
N VAL A 274 -0.66 -4.21 16.91
CA VAL A 274 0.79 -4.32 17.16
C VAL A 274 1.26 -3.20 18.09
N ALA A 275 0.84 -1.95 17.86
CA ALA A 275 1.21 -0.84 18.72
C ALA A 275 0.75 -1.05 20.18
N LYS A 276 -0.46 -1.57 20.39
CA LYS A 276 -0.98 -1.92 21.72
C LYS A 276 -0.17 -3.06 22.36
N ALA A 277 0.15 -4.10 21.60
CA ALA A 277 0.91 -5.24 22.11
C ALA A 277 2.33 -4.81 22.52
N VAL A 278 3.02 -4.01 21.68
CA VAL A 278 4.32 -3.43 22.02
C VAL A 278 4.24 -2.56 23.27
N GLY A 279 3.23 -1.68 23.36
CA GLY A 279 3.05 -0.78 24.51
C GLY A 279 2.75 -1.49 25.84
N THR A 280 2.34 -2.76 25.78
CA THR A 280 2.09 -3.62 26.95
C THR A 280 3.17 -4.70 27.12
N HIS A 281 4.24 -4.65 26.34
CA HIS A 281 5.29 -5.68 26.27
C HIS A 281 4.77 -7.10 26.04
N ALA A 282 3.62 -7.22 25.36
CA ALA A 282 3.03 -8.50 25.01
C ALA A 282 3.76 -9.13 23.81
N SER A 283 3.84 -10.45 23.81
CA SER A 283 4.36 -11.21 22.67
C SER A 283 3.41 -11.12 21.48
N LEU A 284 3.92 -10.68 20.31
CA LEU A 284 3.12 -10.63 19.08
C LEU A 284 2.65 -12.02 18.65
N SER A 285 3.53 -13.01 18.70
CA SER A 285 3.21 -14.37 18.25
C SER A 285 2.11 -15.02 19.09
N GLN A 286 2.12 -14.81 20.41
CA GLN A 286 1.06 -15.28 21.31
C GLN A 286 -0.28 -14.59 21.04
N ALA A 287 -0.25 -13.33 20.62
CA ALA A 287 -1.44 -12.56 20.23
C ALA A 287 -1.89 -12.83 18.78
N GLY A 288 -1.19 -13.70 18.03
CA GLY A 288 -1.46 -13.95 16.61
C GLY A 288 -1.18 -12.74 15.71
N LEU A 289 -0.37 -11.79 16.18
CA LEU A 289 -0.01 -10.57 15.47
C LEU A 289 1.30 -10.76 14.71
N TYR A 290 1.49 -9.97 13.65
CA TYR A 290 2.67 -10.04 12.83
C TYR A 290 3.26 -8.65 12.55
N TRP A 291 4.57 -8.55 12.70
CA TRP A 291 5.43 -7.51 12.17
C TRP A 291 6.81 -8.13 11.95
N ASN A 292 7.61 -7.63 11.01
CA ASN A 292 9.00 -8.07 10.91
C ASN A 292 9.81 -7.65 12.14
N ASP A 293 10.44 -8.60 12.83
CA ASP A 293 11.10 -8.35 14.12
C ASP A 293 12.21 -7.30 14.06
N ASP A 294 13.06 -7.33 13.03
CA ASP A 294 14.16 -6.37 12.86
C ASP A 294 13.62 -4.95 12.72
N CYS A 295 12.64 -4.77 11.84
CA CYS A 295 12.03 -3.47 11.65
C CYS A 295 11.20 -3.01 12.85
N LEU A 296 10.52 -3.93 13.56
CA LEU A 296 9.79 -3.55 14.76
C LEU A 296 10.73 -3.04 15.85
N LYS A 297 11.88 -3.70 16.02
CA LYS A 297 12.92 -3.30 16.95
C LYS A 297 13.48 -1.92 16.61
N GLU A 298 13.71 -1.63 15.32
CA GLU A 298 14.19 -0.31 14.87
C GLU A 298 13.18 0.81 15.12
N ILE A 299 11.91 0.61 14.74
CA ILE A 299 10.89 1.66 14.80
C ILE A 299 10.23 1.80 16.18
N SER A 300 10.47 0.83 17.07
CA SER A 300 9.81 0.63 18.37
C SER A 300 8.31 0.39 18.24
N THR A 301 7.53 1.41 17.88
CA THR A 301 6.06 1.33 17.81
C THR A 301 5.57 1.87 16.47
N PRO A 302 4.84 1.08 15.68
CA PRO A 302 4.26 1.54 14.44
C PRO A 302 3.08 2.48 14.69
N LYS A 303 2.77 3.33 13.71
CA LYS A 303 1.69 4.32 13.82
C LYS A 303 0.92 4.46 12.52
N PHE A 304 -0.39 4.39 12.63
CA PHE A 304 -1.29 4.78 11.55
C PHE A 304 -1.74 6.23 11.75
N TRP A 305 -1.72 7.00 10.67
CA TRP A 305 -2.19 8.37 10.59
C TRP A 305 -3.47 8.42 9.76
N PRO A 306 -4.65 8.47 10.42
CA PRO A 306 -5.91 8.56 9.72
C PRO A 306 -5.99 9.86 8.91
N LYS A 307 -6.61 9.76 7.73
CA LYS A 307 -6.98 10.88 6.87
C LYS A 307 -7.58 12.05 7.67
N THR A 308 -8.56 11.73 8.52
CA THR A 308 -9.32 12.69 9.34
C THR A 308 -8.46 13.47 10.33
N THR A 309 -7.32 12.93 10.74
CA THR A 309 -6.39 13.58 11.67
C THR A 309 -5.25 14.28 10.94
N LEU A 310 -4.67 13.64 9.93
CA LEU A 310 -3.44 14.13 9.31
C LEU A 310 -3.67 15.13 8.18
N GLU A 311 -4.74 15.00 7.39
CA GLU A 311 -5.00 15.96 6.29
C GLU A 311 -5.20 17.40 6.79
N PRO A 312 -5.96 17.68 7.85
CA PRO A 312 -6.11 19.04 8.36
C PRO A 312 -4.76 19.67 8.74
N ILE A 313 -3.85 18.88 9.32
CA ILE A 313 -2.50 19.33 9.69
C ILE A 313 -1.70 19.69 8.42
N ILE A 314 -1.73 18.82 7.40
CA ILE A 314 -1.02 19.07 6.15
C ILE A 314 -1.57 20.31 5.44
N VAL A 315 -2.90 20.46 5.38
CA VAL A 315 -3.56 21.61 4.75
C VAL A 315 -3.15 22.90 5.45
N LYS A 316 -3.27 22.96 6.79
CA LYS A 316 -2.86 24.15 7.55
C LYS A 316 -1.38 24.47 7.35
N TYR A 317 -0.53 23.45 7.38
CA TYR A 317 0.91 23.63 7.17
C TYR A 317 1.21 24.26 5.79
N LYS A 318 0.57 23.78 4.72
CA LYS A 318 0.72 24.34 3.36
C LYS A 318 0.22 25.78 3.27
N GLN A 319 -0.85 26.13 3.98
CA GLN A 319 -1.37 27.51 4.02
C GLN A 319 -0.40 28.46 4.74
N ASP A 320 0.19 28.00 5.84
CA ASP A 320 1.15 28.80 6.62
C ASP A 320 2.54 28.88 5.96
N HIS A 321 2.86 27.91 5.11
CA HIS A 321 4.15 27.78 4.42
C HIS A 321 3.94 27.62 2.91
N PRO A 322 3.47 28.68 2.22
CA PRO A 322 3.27 28.61 0.78
C PRO A 322 4.60 28.27 0.09
N PRO A 323 4.59 27.37 -0.92
CA PRO A 323 5.81 27.00 -1.63
C PRO A 323 6.41 28.23 -2.32
N PRO A 324 7.76 28.32 -2.39
CA PRO A 324 8.39 29.41 -3.13
C PRO A 324 7.98 29.33 -4.62
N PRO A 325 8.00 30.46 -5.34
CA PRO A 325 7.73 30.48 -6.78
C PRO A 325 8.62 29.47 -7.52
N SER A 326 8.04 28.76 -8.49
CA SER A 326 8.78 27.81 -9.32
C SER A 326 9.89 28.54 -10.07
N LYS A 327 11.14 28.16 -9.81
CA LYS A 327 12.27 28.64 -10.61
C LYS A 327 12.29 27.92 -11.96
N PRO A 328 12.59 28.62 -13.07
CA PRO A 328 12.76 27.97 -14.36
C PRO A 328 13.92 26.97 -14.27
N ILE A 329 13.77 25.83 -14.95
CA ILE A 329 14.86 24.86 -15.11
C ILE A 329 15.96 25.54 -15.95
N PRO A 330 17.24 25.52 -15.52
CA PRO A 330 18.31 26.18 -16.25
C PRO A 330 18.54 25.54 -17.61
N ILE A 331 18.98 26.32 -18.60
CA ILE A 331 19.49 25.79 -19.86
C ILE A 331 20.79 25.02 -19.60
N CYS A 332 21.00 23.91 -20.28
CA CYS A 332 22.24 23.17 -20.16
C CYS A 332 23.43 24.04 -20.56
N ALA A 333 24.52 24.00 -19.77
CA ALA A 333 25.76 24.63 -20.17
C ALA A 333 26.21 24.05 -21.53
N THR A 334 26.72 24.91 -22.40
CA THR A 334 27.36 24.48 -23.65
C THR A 334 28.52 23.56 -23.29
N GLN A 335 28.44 22.30 -23.72
CA GLN A 335 29.56 21.35 -23.65
C GLN A 335 30.59 21.69 -24.72
#